data_AF-A0A7V6P8D8-F1
#
_entry.id   AF-A0A7V6P8D8-F1
#
_cell.length_a   1.000
_cell.length_b   1.000
_cell.length_c   1.000
_cell.angle_alpha   90.00
_cell.angle_beta   90.00
_cell.angle_gamma   90.00
#
_symmetry.space_group_name_H-M   'P 1'
#
loop_
_entity.id
_entity.type
_entity.pdbx_description
1 polymer ?
#
loop_
_entity_poly.entity_id
_entity_poly.type
_entity_poly.pdbx_seq_one_letter_code
_entity_poly.pdbx_strand_id
1 'polypeptide(L)'
;IGLPILALIATGFPISFDTPKLGTFNLTGGAQVKPEFLALFLALSFYTASFIAETVRAGVLGVNKGQTEAAYAVGLRPGQTMRLIIVPQALRIIIPPLSSQYLNLIKNSSLAIAIGYPDLVAVGGTILNQTGQSVEVVAIWMVIYLGISLITSGLMNWFNAKMALVER
;
A
#
# COMPACT_ATOMS: atom_id res chain seq x y z
N ILE A 1 7.67 -7.06 -25.82
CA ILE A 1 6.43 -7.20 -25.03
C ILE A 1 5.48 -8.25 -25.62
N GLY A 2 5.38 -8.43 -26.95
CA GLY A 2 4.47 -9.41 -27.56
C GLY A 2 4.84 -10.89 -27.41
N LEU A 3 6.14 -11.22 -27.36
CA LEU A 3 6.63 -12.61 -27.27
C LEU A 3 6.17 -13.38 -26.01
N PRO A 4 6.25 -12.81 -24.78
CA PRO A 4 5.73 -13.48 -23.59
C PRO A 4 4.21 -13.60 -23.57
N ILE A 5 3.48 -12.65 -24.16
CA ILE A 5 2.00 -12.69 -24.24
C ILE A 5 1.55 -13.76 -25.23
N LEU A 6 2.21 -13.84 -26.39
CA LEU A 6 1.96 -14.89 -27.39
C LEU A 6 2.33 -16.28 -26.86
N ALA A 7 3.42 -16.40 -26.10
CA ALA A 7 3.77 -17.64 -25.42
C ALA A 7 2.70 -18.04 -24.41
N LEU A 8 2.20 -17.09 -23.60
CA LEU A 8 1.15 -17.33 -22.60
C LEU A 8 -0.17 -17.80 -23.23
N ILE A 9 -0.53 -17.25 -24.40
CA ILE A 9 -1.72 -17.67 -25.15
C ILE A 9 -1.49 -19.06 -25.77
N ALA A 10 -0.30 -19.33 -26.31
CA ALA A 10 0.04 -20.60 -26.95
C ALA A 10 0.19 -21.77 -25.96
N THR A 11 0.68 -21.52 -24.74
CA THR A 11 0.84 -22.54 -23.68
C THR A 11 -0.43 -22.78 -22.87
N GLY A 12 -1.49 -21.99 -23.10
CA GLY A 12 -2.67 -21.94 -22.25
C GLY A 12 -2.43 -21.15 -20.97
N PHE A 13 -3.49 -20.51 -20.47
CA PHE A 13 -3.47 -19.81 -19.19
C PHE A 13 -3.21 -20.85 -18.07
N PRO A 14 -2.11 -20.78 -17.31
CA PRO A 14 -1.78 -21.76 -16.27
C PRO A 14 -2.58 -21.49 -14.98
N ILE A 15 -3.87 -21.15 -15.10
CA ILE A 15 -4.78 -21.00 -13.97
C ILE A 15 -5.65 -22.24 -13.92
N SER A 16 -5.09 -23.32 -13.35
CA SER A 16 -5.88 -24.44 -12.89
C SER A 16 -6.53 -24.04 -11.56
N PHE A 17 -7.83 -23.73 -11.60
CA PHE A 17 -8.63 -23.65 -10.37
C PHE A 17 -8.78 -25.07 -9.82
N ASP A 18 -7.85 -25.47 -8.95
CA ASP A 18 -7.93 -26.76 -8.26
C ASP A 18 -8.93 -26.63 -7.11
N THR A 19 -9.97 -27.45 -7.09
CA THR A 19 -10.96 -27.42 -6.00
C THR A 19 -10.39 -28.11 -4.77
N PRO A 20 -10.57 -27.54 -3.56
CA PRO A 20 -10.01 -28.13 -2.35
C PRO A 20 -10.64 -29.51 -2.12
N LYS A 21 -9.81 -30.55 -2.13
CA LYS A 21 -10.20 -31.92 -1.82
C LYS A 21 -9.81 -32.21 -0.38
N LEU A 22 -10.76 -32.70 0.40
CA LEU A 22 -10.52 -33.13 1.76
C LEU A 22 -9.76 -34.46 1.73
N GLY A 23 -8.44 -34.43 1.95
CA GLY A 23 -7.66 -35.63 2.23
C GLY A 23 -7.81 -36.05 3.69
N THR A 24 -7.45 -37.29 4.02
CA THR A 24 -7.61 -37.88 5.37
C THR A 24 -6.91 -37.10 6.50
N PHE A 25 -5.84 -36.35 6.18
CA PHE A 25 -5.06 -35.58 7.16
C PHE A 25 -4.69 -34.16 6.71
N ASN A 26 -4.86 -33.81 5.43
CA ASN A 26 -4.57 -32.49 4.89
C ASN A 26 -5.55 -32.16 3.77
N LEU A 27 -5.95 -30.89 3.68
CA LEU A 27 -6.63 -30.35 2.51
C LEU A 27 -5.60 -30.26 1.37
N THR A 28 -5.82 -30.98 0.28
CA THR A 28 -4.99 -30.94 -0.93
C THR A 28 -5.78 -30.29 -2.07
N GLY A 29 -5.13 -29.39 -2.80
CA GLY A 29 -5.81 -28.52 -3.78
C GLY A 29 -6.46 -27.28 -3.14
N GLY A 30 -6.88 -26.34 -3.97
CA GLY A 30 -7.42 -25.05 -3.51
C GLY A 30 -6.36 -23.99 -3.19
N ALA A 31 -6.79 -22.73 -3.09
CA ALA A 31 -5.95 -21.64 -2.63
C ALA A 31 -5.73 -21.76 -1.11
N GLN A 32 -4.49 -21.95 -0.68
CA GLN A 32 -4.13 -21.99 0.74
C GLN A 32 -3.62 -20.62 1.20
N VAL A 33 -4.28 -20.05 2.22
CA VAL A 33 -3.78 -18.85 2.89
C VAL A 33 -2.77 -19.27 3.95
N LYS A 34 -1.51 -18.90 3.71
CA LYS A 34 -0.40 -19.15 4.63
C LYS A 34 -0.55 -18.34 5.92
N PRO A 35 -0.34 -18.91 7.12
CA PRO A 35 -0.39 -18.17 8.38
C PRO A 35 0.55 -16.95 8.40
N GLU A 36 1.71 -17.05 7.77
CA GLU A 36 2.72 -15.99 7.64
C GLU A 36 2.17 -14.80 6.86
N PHE A 37 1.34 -15.05 5.83
CA PHE A 37 0.65 -14.00 5.09
C PHE A 37 -0.33 -13.24 5.99
N LEU A 38 -1.13 -13.97 6.77
CA LEU A 38 -2.11 -13.35 7.66
C LEU A 38 -1.41 -12.52 8.75
N ALA A 39 -0.32 -13.03 9.32
CA ALA A 39 0.50 -12.30 10.28
C ALA A 39 1.07 -11.01 9.68
N LEU A 40 1.66 -11.08 8.49
CA LEU A 40 2.16 -9.91 7.76
C LEU A 40 1.06 -8.89 7.51
N PHE A 41 -0.06 -9.35 6.95
CA PHE A 41 -1.19 -8.52 6.58
C PHE A 41 -1.74 -7.76 7.78
N LEU A 42 -1.98 -8.45 8.89
CA LEU A 42 -2.48 -7.84 10.11
C LEU A 42 -1.47 -6.87 10.71
N ALA A 43 -0.19 -7.25 10.79
CA ALA A 43 0.86 -6.40 11.34
C ALA A 43 1.00 -5.08 10.57
N LEU A 44 1.10 -5.15 9.23
CA LEU A 44 1.20 -3.97 8.38
C LEU A 44 -0.09 -3.14 8.39
N SER A 45 -1.25 -3.79 8.46
CA SER A 45 -2.55 -3.10 8.53
C SER A 45 -2.69 -2.29 9.81
N PHE A 46 -2.43 -2.88 10.98
CA PHE A 46 -2.52 -2.17 12.26
C PHE A 46 -1.48 -1.06 12.38
N TYR A 47 -0.24 -1.34 11.97
CA TYR A 47 0.82 -0.33 11.92
C TYR A 47 0.37 0.87 11.08
N THR A 48 -0.04 0.63 9.83
CA THR A 48 -0.41 1.70 8.89
C THR A 48 -1.68 2.42 9.31
N ALA A 49 -2.67 1.71 9.85
CA ALA A 49 -3.92 2.32 10.34
C ALA A 49 -3.67 3.32 11.48
N SER A 50 -2.74 3.02 12.39
CA SER A 50 -2.35 3.94 13.47
C SER A 50 -1.79 5.27 12.91
N PHE A 51 -0.86 5.18 11.95
CA PHE A 51 -0.29 6.39 11.31
C PHE A 51 -1.32 7.16 10.49
N ILE A 52 -2.21 6.47 9.77
CA ILE A 52 -3.29 7.12 9.02
C ILE A 52 -4.26 7.82 9.98
N ALA A 53 -4.64 7.19 11.10
CA ALA A 53 -5.52 7.80 12.09
C ALA A 53 -4.93 9.10 12.66
N GLU A 54 -3.63 9.10 12.96
CA GLU A 54 -2.94 10.29 13.44
C GLU A 54 -2.84 11.38 12.36
N THR A 55 -2.58 10.99 11.12
CA THR A 55 -2.57 11.90 9.97
C THR A 55 -3.94 12.56 9.77
N VAL A 56 -5.02 11.78 9.87
CA VAL A 56 -6.40 12.29 9.77
C VAL A 56 -6.70 13.25 10.92
N ARG A 57 -6.32 12.89 12.16
CA ARG A 57 -6.50 13.74 13.34
C ARG A 57 -5.75 15.07 13.18
N ALA A 58 -4.48 15.02 12.77
CA ALA A 58 -3.66 16.20 12.51
C ALA A 58 -4.23 17.06 11.38
N GLY A 59 -4.75 16.43 10.32
CA GLY A 59 -5.41 17.13 9.22
C GLY A 59 -6.67 17.88 9.62
N VAL A 60 -7.51 17.29 10.48
CA VAL A 60 -8.71 17.96 11.03
C VAL A 60 -8.31 19.12 11.94
N LEU A 61 -7.29 18.96 12.78
CA LEU A 61 -6.80 20.02 13.66
C LEU A 61 -6.04 21.12 12.93
N GLY A 62 -5.52 20.85 11.74
CA GLY A 62 -4.85 21.82 10.88
C GLY A 62 -5.79 22.83 10.23
N VAL A 63 -7.11 22.59 10.24
CA VAL A 63 -8.09 23.55 9.73
C VAL A 63 -8.24 24.72 10.70
N ASN A 64 -8.21 25.95 10.16
CA ASN A 64 -8.33 27.17 10.97
C ASN A 64 -9.63 27.18 11.79
N LYS A 65 -9.51 27.40 13.12
CA LYS A 65 -10.64 27.47 14.05
C LYS A 65 -11.70 28.52 13.64
N GLY A 66 -11.30 29.60 12.97
CA GLY A 66 -12.22 30.62 12.46
C GLY A 66 -13.24 30.07 11.46
N GLN A 67 -12.92 29.01 10.70
CA GLN A 67 -13.90 28.33 9.82
C GLN A 67 -15.02 27.66 10.63
N THR A 68 -14.66 27.06 11.77
CA THR A 68 -15.61 26.44 12.69
C THR A 68 -16.44 27.48 13.41
N GLU A 69 -15.82 28.56 13.90
CA GLU A 69 -16.51 29.68 14.56
C GLU A 69 -17.48 30.40 13.61
N ALA A 70 -17.07 30.65 12.37
CA ALA A 70 -17.93 31.26 11.34
C ALA A 70 -19.11 30.34 10.96
N ALA A 71 -18.88 29.03 10.84
CA ALA A 71 -19.94 28.06 10.58
C ALA A 71 -21.00 28.08 11.69
N TYR A 72 -20.58 28.14 12.95
CA TYR A 72 -21.47 28.24 14.09
C TYR A 72 -22.18 29.60 14.18
N ALA A 73 -21.53 30.70 13.79
CA ALA A 73 -22.15 32.02 13.71
C ALA A 73 -23.30 32.08 12.69
N VAL A 74 -23.21 31.29 11.62
CA VAL A 74 -24.28 31.15 10.59
C VAL A 74 -25.33 30.08 10.99
N GLY A 75 -25.20 29.47 12.16
CA GLY A 75 -26.17 28.51 12.70
C GLY A 75 -26.06 27.08 12.15
N LEU A 76 -24.92 26.72 11.55
CA LEU A 76 -24.70 25.34 11.08
C LEU A 76 -24.54 24.36 12.24
N ARG A 77 -25.14 23.18 12.11
CA ARG A 77 -25.00 22.10 13.10
C ARG A 77 -23.58 21.49 13.03
N PRO A 78 -23.00 20.99 14.13
CA PRO A 78 -21.66 20.40 14.14
C PRO A 78 -21.39 19.34 13.06
N GLY A 79 -22.37 18.48 12.76
CA GLY A 79 -22.24 17.48 11.68
C GLY A 79 -22.18 18.10 10.28
N GLN A 80 -22.91 19.20 10.04
CA GLN A 80 -22.85 19.95 8.78
C GLN A 80 -21.52 20.70 8.67
N THR A 81 -21.07 21.35 9.75
CA THR A 81 -19.77 22.01 9.82
C THR A 81 -18.63 21.03 9.50
N MET A 82 -18.65 19.84 10.12
CA MET A 82 -17.67 18.81 9.86
C MET A 82 -17.69 18.36 8.39
N ARG A 83 -18.86 17.96 7.87
CA ARG A 83 -18.96 17.37 6.52
C ARG A 83 -18.72 18.37 5.39
N LEU A 84 -19.21 19.60 5.53
CA LEU A 84 -19.24 20.57 4.43
C LEU A 84 -18.07 21.55 4.44
N ILE A 85 -17.46 21.81 5.60
CA ILE A 85 -16.44 22.84 5.75
C ILE A 85 -15.11 22.21 6.16
N ILE A 86 -15.09 21.46 7.26
CA ILE A 86 -13.84 20.93 7.83
C ILE A 86 -13.28 19.81 6.97
N VAL A 87 -14.06 18.76 6.65
CA VAL A 87 -13.58 17.59 5.90
C VAL A 87 -12.97 17.97 4.54
N PRO A 88 -13.62 18.80 3.68
CA PRO A 88 -13.03 19.18 2.40
C PRO A 88 -11.69 19.94 2.53
N GLN A 89 -11.52 20.72 3.59
CA GLN A 89 -10.27 21.44 3.88
C GLN A 89 -9.21 20.51 4.47
N ALA A 90 -9.58 19.70 5.45
CA ALA A 90 -8.72 18.71 6.10
C ALA A 90 -8.15 17.70 5.10
N LEU A 91 -8.95 17.26 4.12
CA LEU A 91 -8.48 16.34 3.07
C LEU A 91 -7.23 16.87 2.36
N ARG A 92 -7.19 18.16 2.04
CA ARG A 92 -6.05 18.79 1.36
C ARG A 92 -4.78 18.79 2.21
N ILE A 93 -4.92 18.79 3.54
CA ILE A 93 -3.82 18.68 4.50
C ILE A 93 -3.39 17.20 4.67
N ILE A 94 -4.34 16.26 4.61
CA ILE A 94 -4.12 14.82 4.82
C ILE A 94 -3.43 14.15 3.62
N ILE A 95 -3.74 14.57 2.40
CA ILE A 95 -3.30 13.90 1.17
C ILE A 95 -1.77 13.86 0.99
N PRO A 96 -1.03 14.98 1.15
CA PRO A 96 0.42 14.96 1.01
C PRO A 96 1.14 13.96 1.94
N PRO A 97 0.90 13.92 3.27
CA PRO A 97 1.56 12.95 4.15
C PRO A 97 1.16 11.49 3.88
N LEU A 98 -0.05 11.21 3.39
CA LEU A 98 -0.43 9.85 2.98
C LEU A 98 0.46 9.29 1.87
N SER A 99 0.97 10.15 0.98
CA SER A 99 1.89 9.75 -0.09
C SER A 99 3.16 9.09 0.48
N SER A 100 3.74 9.69 1.52
CA SER A 100 4.90 9.14 2.24
C SER A 100 4.54 7.84 2.97
N GLN A 101 3.33 7.75 3.52
CA GLN A 101 2.87 6.54 4.19
C GLN A 101 2.76 5.34 3.24
N TYR A 102 2.31 5.55 1.99
CA TYR A 102 2.29 4.50 0.97
C TYR A 102 3.70 4.03 0.59
N LEU A 103 4.66 4.95 0.44
CA LEU A 103 6.05 4.60 0.17
C LEU A 103 6.65 3.79 1.33
N ASN A 104 6.33 4.15 2.57
CA ASN A 104 6.76 3.41 3.75
C ASN A 104 6.12 2.03 3.82
N LEU A 105 4.84 1.88 3.48
CA LEU A 105 4.16 0.59 3.45
C LEU A 105 4.84 -0.37 2.45
N ILE A 106 5.18 0.12 1.26
CA ILE A 106 5.88 -0.66 0.23
C ILE A 106 7.24 -1.14 0.76
N LYS A 107 8.02 -0.24 1.37
CA LYS A 107 9.33 -0.59 1.95
C LYS A 107 9.19 -1.55 3.13
N ASN A 108 8.27 -1.31 4.05
CA ASN A 108 8.09 -2.14 5.23
C ASN A 108 7.56 -3.54 4.89
N SER A 109 6.86 -3.70 3.76
CA SER A 109 6.41 -5.01 3.30
C SER A 109 7.58 -5.96 2.99
N SER A 110 8.76 -5.45 2.66
CA SER A 110 9.95 -6.26 2.38
C SER A 110 10.60 -6.88 3.62
N LEU A 111 10.20 -6.43 4.83
CA LEU A 111 10.65 -7.03 6.09
C LEU A 111 9.92 -8.35 6.40
N ALA A 112 8.98 -8.75 5.55
CA ALA A 112 8.23 -10.00 5.68
C ALA A 112 9.12 -11.26 5.69
N ILE A 113 10.32 -11.18 5.13
CA ILE A 113 11.32 -12.23 5.21
C ILE A 113 11.64 -12.65 6.66
N ALA A 114 11.54 -11.72 7.63
CA ALA A 114 11.81 -12.00 9.04
C ALA A 114 10.82 -13.01 9.66
N ILE A 115 9.62 -13.15 9.09
CA ILE A 115 8.60 -14.11 9.51
C ILE A 115 8.45 -15.27 8.50
N GLY A 116 9.41 -15.44 7.59
CA GLY A 116 9.44 -16.54 6.63
C GLY A 116 8.43 -16.44 5.49
N TYR A 117 7.82 -15.27 5.27
CA TYR A 117 6.90 -15.09 4.15
C TYR A 117 7.69 -14.93 2.83
N PRO A 118 7.38 -15.72 1.78
CA PRO A 118 8.15 -15.71 0.54
C PRO A 118 7.80 -14.52 -0.35
N ASP A 119 8.26 -13.33 0.01
CA ASP A 119 8.16 -12.11 -0.78
C ASP A 119 9.30 -11.96 -1.80
N LEU A 120 9.42 -10.79 -2.42
CA LEU A 120 10.47 -10.49 -3.40
C LEU A 120 11.89 -10.68 -2.83
N VAL A 121 12.10 -10.37 -1.55
CA VAL A 121 13.40 -10.51 -0.87
C VAL A 121 13.67 -11.98 -0.56
N ALA A 122 12.67 -12.74 -0.14
CA ALA A 122 12.84 -14.18 0.09
C ALA A 122 13.17 -14.95 -1.20
N VAL A 123 12.52 -14.61 -2.32
CA VAL A 123 12.81 -15.23 -3.63
C VAL A 123 14.22 -14.90 -4.09
N GLY A 124 14.64 -13.62 -4.02
CA GLY A 124 16.00 -13.24 -4.37
C GLY A 124 17.05 -13.87 -3.44
N GLY A 125 16.76 -14.03 -2.15
CA GLY A 125 17.64 -14.71 -1.20
C GLY A 125 17.87 -16.17 -1.58
N THR A 126 16.85 -16.84 -2.10
CA THR A 126 16.97 -18.21 -2.59
C THR A 126 17.86 -18.28 -3.84
N ILE A 127 17.68 -17.34 -4.78
CA ILE A 127 18.52 -17.24 -5.99
C ILE A 127 19.98 -16.94 -5.62
N LEU A 128 20.21 -16.04 -4.66
CA LEU A 128 21.54 -15.70 -4.16
C LEU A 128 22.24 -16.93 -3.58
N ASN A 129 21.53 -17.72 -2.76
CA ASN A 129 22.09 -18.95 -2.19
C ASN A 129 22.38 -20.03 -3.24
N GLN A 130 21.60 -20.09 -4.33
CA GLN A 130 21.80 -21.08 -5.40
C GLN A 130 22.90 -20.69 -6.39
N THR A 131 23.03 -19.41 -6.71
CA THR A 131 23.92 -18.91 -7.76
C THR A 131 25.21 -18.30 -7.23
N GLY A 132 25.24 -17.88 -5.97
CA GLY A 132 26.34 -17.09 -5.39
C GLY A 132 26.47 -15.67 -5.94
N GLN A 133 25.57 -15.24 -6.84
CA GLN A 133 25.60 -13.94 -7.51
C GLN A 133 24.93 -12.85 -6.67
N SER A 134 25.59 -12.47 -5.57
CA SER A 134 25.04 -11.52 -4.60
C SER A 134 24.84 -10.12 -5.18
N VAL A 135 25.74 -9.66 -6.05
CA VAL A 135 25.71 -8.28 -6.59
C VAL A 135 24.54 -8.11 -7.55
N GLU A 136 24.33 -9.07 -8.43
CA GLU A 136 23.28 -9.08 -9.45
C GLU A 136 21.90 -9.13 -8.80
N VAL A 137 21.71 -10.00 -7.80
CA VAL A 137 20.44 -10.11 -7.07
C VAL A 137 20.10 -8.81 -6.34
N VAL A 138 21.08 -8.21 -5.65
CA VAL A 138 20.87 -6.93 -4.95
C VAL A 138 20.59 -5.80 -5.94
N ALA A 139 21.26 -5.75 -7.09
CA ALA A 139 20.99 -4.77 -8.13
C ALA A 139 19.56 -4.89 -8.65
N ILE A 140 19.06 -6.11 -8.88
CA ILE A 140 17.68 -6.37 -9.30
C ILE A 140 16.69 -5.88 -8.24
N TRP A 141 16.92 -6.17 -6.94
CA TRP A 141 16.07 -5.65 -5.87
C TRP A 141 16.03 -4.12 -5.86
N MET A 142 17.19 -3.48 -5.95
CA MET A 142 17.30 -2.02 -5.97
C MET A 142 16.49 -1.43 -7.13
N VAL A 143 16.62 -1.98 -8.34
CA VAL A 143 15.88 -1.52 -9.52
C VAL A 143 14.37 -1.69 -9.34
N ILE A 144 13.91 -2.84 -8.81
CA ILE A 144 12.49 -3.09 -8.59
C ILE A 144 11.91 -2.17 -7.53
N TYR A 145 12.52 -2.09 -6.34
CA TYR A 145 12.02 -1.22 -5.26
C TYR A 145 12.10 0.25 -5.62
N LEU A 146 13.16 0.69 -6.30
CA LEU A 146 13.27 2.05 -6.81
C LEU A 146 12.20 2.33 -7.87
N GLY A 147 12.01 1.41 -8.82
CA GLY A 147 11.01 1.54 -9.88
C GLY A 147 9.60 1.68 -9.31
N ILE A 148 9.22 0.80 -8.38
CA ILE A 148 7.93 0.89 -7.68
C ILE A 148 7.83 2.21 -6.92
N SER A 149 8.88 2.60 -6.18
CA SER A 149 8.89 3.85 -5.41
C SER A 149 8.72 5.08 -6.31
N LEU A 150 9.38 5.13 -7.46
CA LEU A 150 9.27 6.23 -8.43
C LEU A 150 7.89 6.27 -9.09
N ILE A 151 7.33 5.11 -9.45
CA ILE A 151 5.96 5.03 -10.00
C ILE A 151 4.95 5.53 -8.98
N THR A 152 5.01 5.02 -7.74
CA THR A 152 4.11 5.46 -6.66
C THR A 152 4.30 6.94 -6.36
N SER A 153 5.54 7.41 -6.24
CA SER A 153 5.83 8.83 -6.00
C SER A 153 5.33 9.71 -7.14
N GLY A 154 5.49 9.32 -8.40
CA GLY A 154 4.98 10.05 -9.56
C GLY A 154 3.45 10.14 -9.58
N LEU A 155 2.76 9.02 -9.33
CA LEU A 155 1.30 8.98 -9.22
C LEU A 155 0.79 9.85 -8.07
N MET A 156 1.45 9.79 -6.92
CA MET A 156 1.11 10.59 -5.75
C MET A 156 1.41 12.07 -5.97
N ASN A 157 2.51 12.43 -6.63
CA ASN A 157 2.83 13.82 -6.92
C ASN A 157 1.83 14.42 -7.91
N TRP A 158 1.38 13.64 -8.90
CA TRP A 158 0.30 14.03 -9.80
C TRP A 158 -1.04 14.23 -9.07
N PHE A 159 -1.37 13.33 -8.14
CA PHE A 159 -2.58 13.44 -7.32
C PHE A 159 -2.51 14.67 -6.38
N ASN A 160 -1.37 14.88 -5.74
CA ASN A 160 -1.10 16.04 -4.88
C ASN A 160 -1.22 17.35 -5.68
N ALA A 161 -0.67 17.41 -6.89
CA ALA A 161 -0.76 18.60 -7.75
C ALA A 161 -2.21 18.97 -8.10
N LYS A 162 -3.11 17.99 -8.21
CA LYS A 162 -4.55 18.23 -8.43
C LYS A 162 -5.29 18.73 -7.18
N MET A 163 -4.76 18.47 -5.99
CA MET A 163 -5.41 18.73 -4.71
C MET A 163 -4.72 19.83 -3.89
N ALA A 164 -3.60 20.35 -4.36
CA ALA A 164 -2.85 21.42 -3.73
C ALA A 164 -3.71 22.67 -3.53
N LEU A 165 -3.60 23.26 -2.34
CA LEU A 165 -4.17 24.56 -2.02
C LEU A 165 -3.52 25.60 -2.94
N VAL A 166 -4.34 26.26 -3.76
CA VAL A 166 -3.93 27.54 -4.36
C VAL A 166 -3.94 28.54 -3.20
N GLU A 167 -2.83 28.66 -2.48
CA GLU A 167 -2.58 29.79 -1.60
C GLU A 167 -2.54 31.04 -2.48
N ARG A 168 -3.51 31.94 -2.29
CA ARG A 168 -3.51 33.31 -2.81
C ARG A 168 -3.47 34.26 -1.63
#